data_AF-A0A7X9LAG9-F1
#
_entry.id   AF-A0A7X9LAG9-F1
#
_cell.length_a   1.000
_cell.length_b   1.000
_cell.length_c   1.000
_cell.angle_alpha   90.00
_cell.angle_beta   90.00
_cell.angle_gamma   90.00
#
_symmetry.space_group_name_H-M   'P 1'
#
loop_
_entity.id
_entity.type
_entity.pdbx_description
1 polymer ?
#
loop_
_entity_poly.entity_id
_entity_poly.type
_entity_poly.pdbx_seq_one_letter_code
_entity_poly.pdbx_strand_id
1 'polypeptide(L)'
;MTSRRRSAKRTFGEISKLPSGRFRARFTGPDLNRHSAPTTFVARIDAEAWLVAQERAISRGEWSPPVRQMAEAPQQRPPTLSEYAATVIGRRRLRPATLALYEKLLRLAIHPDLR
;
A
#
# COMPACT_ATOMS: atom_id res chain seq x y z
N MET A 1 -4.88 35.67 -22.94
CA MET A 1 -5.96 34.84 -23.50
C MET A 1 -5.50 33.39 -23.50
N THR A 2 -6.01 32.53 -22.61
CA THR A 2 -5.76 31.07 -22.74
C THR A 2 -7.01 30.26 -22.38
N SER A 3 -7.79 30.02 -23.43
CA SER A 3 -8.60 28.83 -23.74
C SER A 3 -9.37 28.12 -22.61
N ARG A 4 -10.67 28.41 -22.54
CA ARG A 4 -11.74 27.52 -22.04
C ARG A 4 -11.65 26.16 -22.75
N ARG A 5 -11.40 25.07 -22.00
CA ARG A 5 -11.52 23.70 -22.56
C ARG A 5 -12.80 23.03 -22.09
N ARG A 6 -13.59 22.66 -23.11
CA ARG A 6 -14.83 21.89 -23.17
C ARG A 6 -15.15 21.06 -21.92
N SER A 7 -16.37 21.27 -21.43
CA SER A 7 -17.10 20.39 -20.53
C SER A 7 -17.27 19.01 -21.19
N ALA A 8 -16.24 18.17 -21.12
CA ALA A 8 -16.44 16.73 -21.20
C ALA A 8 -17.34 16.35 -20.02
N LYS A 9 -18.32 15.48 -20.27
CA LYS A 9 -19.24 14.93 -19.25
C LYS A 9 -18.46 14.78 -17.94
N ARG A 10 -18.95 15.33 -16.83
CA ARG A 10 -18.25 15.36 -15.54
C ARG A 10 -17.96 13.92 -15.10
N THR A 11 -16.88 13.33 -15.59
CA THR A 11 -16.34 12.07 -15.08
C THR A 11 -15.86 12.41 -13.69
N PHE A 12 -16.36 11.68 -12.70
CA PHE A 12 -15.97 11.85 -11.31
C PHE A 12 -14.44 11.77 -11.20
N GLY A 13 -13.81 12.81 -10.67
CA GLY A 13 -12.35 12.90 -10.51
C GLY A 13 -11.55 13.34 -11.74
N GLU A 14 -10.27 13.00 -11.75
CA GLU A 14 -9.24 13.43 -12.69
C GLU A 14 -8.35 12.24 -13.06
N ILE A 15 -8.11 12.03 -14.36
CA ILE A 15 -7.18 11.01 -14.87
C ILE A 15 -6.04 11.72 -15.61
N SER A 16 -4.81 11.55 -15.13
CA SER A 16 -3.59 12.13 -15.69
C SER A 16 -2.62 11.03 -16.16
N LYS A 17 -1.99 11.22 -17.34
CA LYS A 17 -0.98 10.31 -17.88
C LYS A 17 0.42 10.71 -17.40
N LEU A 18 1.19 9.77 -16.86
CA LEU A 18 2.55 9.97 -16.39
C LEU A 18 3.57 9.87 -17.54
N PRO A 19 4.81 10.40 -17.36
CA PRO A 19 5.89 10.21 -18.32
C PRO A 19 6.21 8.74 -18.61
N SER A 20 5.92 7.84 -17.65
CA SER A 20 6.05 6.39 -17.81
C SER A 20 4.98 5.74 -18.70
N GLY A 21 4.05 6.51 -19.25
CA GLY A 21 2.93 6.01 -20.04
C GLY A 21 1.74 5.49 -19.21
N ARG A 22 1.92 5.33 -17.89
CA ARG A 22 0.88 4.88 -16.96
C ARG A 22 -0.14 5.98 -16.65
N PHE A 23 -1.33 5.59 -16.21
CA PHE A 23 -2.41 6.49 -15.82
C PHE A 23 -2.53 6.59 -14.30
N ARG A 24 -2.72 7.80 -13.77
CA ARG A 24 -3.04 8.05 -12.36
C ARG A 24 -4.43 8.63 -12.27
N ALA A 25 -5.25 8.10 -11.37
CA ALA A 25 -6.56 8.64 -11.03
C ALA A 25 -6.51 9.40 -9.69
N ARG A 26 -7.26 10.50 -9.61
CA ARG A 26 -7.46 11.31 -8.40
C ARG A 26 -8.91 11.76 -8.31
N PHE A 27 -9.47 11.90 -7.13
CA PHE A 27 -10.79 12.50 -6.94
C PHE A 27 -10.82 13.38 -5.69
N THR A 28 -11.83 14.24 -5.57
CA THR A 28 -12.09 15.01 -4.35
C THR A 28 -13.17 14.29 -3.56
N GLY A 29 -12.87 13.88 -2.33
CA GLY A 29 -13.80 13.18 -1.47
C GLY A 29 -14.80 14.13 -0.80
N PRO A 30 -15.80 13.59 -0.07
CA PRO A 30 -16.71 14.37 0.76
C PRO A 30 -16.01 15.15 1.89
N ASP A 31 -14.77 14.76 2.23
CA ASP A 31 -13.89 15.45 3.18
C ASP A 31 -13.20 16.70 2.59
N LEU A 32 -13.58 17.10 1.37
CA LEU A 32 -12.97 18.20 0.59
C LEU A 32 -11.48 18.00 0.27
N ASN A 33 -10.91 16.85 0.61
CA ASN A 33 -9.52 16.53 0.32
C ASN A 33 -9.40 15.80 -1.01
N ARG A 34 -8.22 15.95 -1.62
CA ARG A 34 -7.87 15.24 -2.85
C ARG A 34 -7.25 13.89 -2.53
N HIS A 35 -7.89 12.84 -2.99
CA HIS A 35 -7.47 11.45 -2.83
C HIS A 35 -6.92 10.92 -4.14
N SER A 36 -5.76 10.26 -4.07
CA SER A 36 -5.11 9.63 -5.24
C SER A 36 -5.28 8.12 -5.18
N ALA A 37 -5.34 7.48 -6.35
CA ALA A 37 -5.29 6.03 -6.42
C ALA A 37 -3.98 5.50 -5.81
N PRO A 38 -4.02 4.37 -5.07
CA PRO A 38 -2.84 3.80 -4.42
C PRO A 38 -1.84 3.24 -5.44
N THR A 39 -2.30 2.89 -6.64
CA THR A 39 -1.47 2.43 -7.75
C THR A 39 -1.71 3.25 -9.01
N THR A 40 -0.76 3.15 -9.94
CA THR A 40 -0.93 3.68 -11.30
C THR A 40 -1.41 2.56 -12.22
N PHE A 41 -2.26 2.90 -13.18
CA PHE A 41 -2.91 1.97 -14.08
C PHE A 41 -2.21 1.90 -15.43
N VAL A 42 -2.34 0.76 -16.13
CA VAL A 42 -1.78 0.60 -17.47
C VAL A 42 -2.74 1.17 -18.52
N ALA A 43 -4.04 0.90 -18.38
CA ALA A 43 -5.06 1.45 -19.27
C ALA A 43 -5.84 2.59 -18.60
N ARG A 44 -6.32 3.53 -19.43
CA ARG A 44 -7.20 4.62 -18.98
C ARG A 44 -8.51 4.07 -18.41
N ILE A 45 -9.03 2.98 -18.97
CA ILE A 45 -10.29 2.37 -18.55
C ILE A 45 -10.21 1.81 -17.12
N ASP A 46 -9.06 1.27 -16.71
CA ASP A 46 -8.85 0.80 -15.34
C ASP A 46 -8.89 1.97 -14.35
N ALA A 47 -8.28 3.10 -14.73
CA ALA A 47 -8.30 4.32 -13.93
C ALA A 47 -9.72 4.90 -13.79
N GLU A 48 -10.53 4.81 -14.85
CA GLU A 48 -11.93 5.22 -14.84
C GLU A 48 -12.80 4.27 -14.01
N ALA A 49 -12.61 2.96 -14.13
CA ALA A 49 -13.29 1.96 -13.32
C ALA A 49 -13.03 2.15 -11.82
N TRP A 50 -11.79 2.50 -11.45
CA TRP A 50 -11.45 2.85 -10.07
C TRP A 50 -12.20 4.10 -9.59
N LEU A 51 -12.28 5.16 -10.41
CA LEU A 51 -13.03 6.37 -10.07
C LEU A 51 -14.52 6.09 -9.86
N VAL A 52 -15.13 5.28 -10.73
CA VAL A 52 -16.53 4.85 -10.60
C VAL A 52 -16.74 4.04 -9.32
N ALA A 53 -15.80 3.18 -8.93
CA ALA A 53 -15.89 2.44 -7.67
C ALA A 53 -15.86 3.37 -6.45
N GLN A 54 -15.03 4.41 -6.48
CA GLN A 54 -14.98 5.43 -5.42
C GLN A 54 -16.25 6.27 -5.37
N GLU A 55 -16.78 6.70 -6.52
CA GLU A 55 -18.06 7.42 -6.61
C GLU A 55 -19.20 6.60 -6.01
N ARG A 56 -19.25 5.30 -6.33
CA ARG A 56 -20.24 4.38 -5.77
C ARG A 56 -20.07 4.20 -4.26
N ALA A 57 -18.84 4.12 -3.75
CA ALA A 57 -18.59 4.04 -2.31
C ALA A 57 -19.05 5.31 -1.57
N ILE A 58 -18.81 6.49 -2.16
CA ILE A 58 -19.28 7.77 -1.61
C ILE A 58 -20.80 7.83 -1.62
N SER A 59 -21.42 7.44 -2.73
CA SER A 59 -22.88 7.41 -2.85
C SER A 59 -23.55 6.47 -1.85
N ARG A 60 -22.87 5.42 -1.40
CA ARG A 60 -23.36 4.49 -0.37
C ARG A 60 -23.04 4.92 1.06
N GLY A 61 -22.24 5.97 1.27
CA GLY A 61 -21.78 6.38 2.59
C GLY A 61 -20.75 5.44 3.23
N GLU A 62 -20.24 4.45 2.49
CA GLU A 62 -19.23 3.48 2.94
C GLU A 62 -17.79 3.92 2.61
N TRP A 63 -17.64 5.13 2.08
CA TRP A 63 -16.35 5.61 1.61
C TRP A 63 -15.40 5.88 2.78
N SER A 64 -14.24 5.21 2.75
CA SER A 64 -13.10 5.45 3.64
C SER A 64 -11.93 6.00 2.81
N PRO A 65 -11.13 6.95 3.35
CA PRO A 65 -9.98 7.51 2.64
C PRO A 65 -9.04 6.42 2.10
N PRO A 66 -8.61 6.44 0.83
CA PRO A 66 -7.69 5.43 0.29
C PRO A 66 -6.31 5.44 0.97
N VAL A 67 -5.90 6.56 1.59
CA VAL A 67 -4.71 6.60 2.46
C VAL A 67 -4.89 5.70 3.69
N ARG A 68 -6.11 5.60 4.22
CA ARG A 68 -6.44 4.59 5.24
C ARG A 68 -6.34 3.20 4.67
N GLN A 69 -6.77 2.93 3.44
CA GLN A 69 -6.64 1.57 2.86
C GLN A 69 -5.19 1.12 2.64
N MET A 70 -4.24 2.04 2.38
CA MET A 70 -2.79 1.70 2.40
C MET A 70 -2.24 1.54 3.82
N ALA A 71 -2.83 2.21 4.82
CA ALA A 71 -2.49 2.04 6.23
C ALA A 71 -3.16 0.82 6.89
N GLU A 72 -4.31 0.38 6.34
CA GLU A 72 -5.16 -0.74 6.79
C GLU A 72 -4.92 -2.02 6.00
N ALA A 73 -4.27 -1.95 4.82
CA ALA A 73 -3.48 -3.09 4.37
C ALA A 73 -2.59 -3.44 5.57
N PRO A 74 -2.66 -4.67 6.11
CA PRO A 74 -1.98 -4.99 7.34
C PRO A 74 -0.53 -4.62 7.08
N GLN A 75 -0.07 -3.52 7.70
CA GLN A 75 1.34 -3.29 7.87
C GLN A 75 1.73 -4.51 8.68
N GLN A 76 2.15 -5.56 7.98
CA GLN A 76 2.70 -6.76 8.59
C GLN A 76 3.77 -6.17 9.46
N ARG A 77 3.51 -6.17 10.78
CA ARG A 77 4.42 -5.57 11.74
C ARG A 77 5.80 -6.08 11.35
N PRO A 78 6.76 -5.20 11.05
CA PRO A 78 8.07 -5.68 10.63
C PRO A 78 8.52 -6.69 11.70
N PRO A 79 8.91 -7.90 11.29
CA PRO A 79 9.19 -8.96 12.25
C PRO A 79 10.25 -8.43 13.21
N THR A 80 10.05 -8.70 14.50
CA THR A 80 11.08 -8.43 15.49
C THR A 80 12.37 -9.14 15.08
N LEU A 81 13.52 -8.63 15.53
CA LEU A 81 14.81 -9.27 15.25
C LEU A 81 14.79 -10.76 15.65
N SER A 82 14.06 -11.08 16.72
CA SER A 82 13.82 -12.44 17.21
C SER A 82 13.09 -13.32 16.19
N GLU A 83 11.96 -12.86 15.65
CA GLU A 83 11.17 -13.59 14.65
C GLU A 83 11.94 -13.77 13.34
N TYR A 84 12.67 -12.74 12.93
CA TYR A 84 13.53 -12.81 11.75
C TYR A 84 14.65 -13.83 11.94
N ALA A 85 15.35 -13.83 13.08
CA ALA A 85 16.43 -14.75 13.36
C ALA A 85 15.96 -16.21 13.40
N ALA A 86 14.82 -16.49 14.04
CA ALA A 86 14.21 -17.82 14.05
C ALA A 86 13.89 -18.31 12.64
N THR A 87 13.34 -17.43 11.80
CA THR A 87 13.02 -17.73 10.39
C THR A 87 14.28 -18.06 9.58
N VAL A 88 15.37 -17.30 9.77
CA VAL A 88 16.63 -17.52 9.06
C VAL A 88 17.30 -18.84 9.46
N ILE A 89 17.29 -19.18 10.75
CA ILE A 89 17.85 -20.45 11.25
C ILE A 89 17.03 -21.64 10.71
N GLY A 90 15.69 -21.57 10.80
CA GLY A 90 14.80 -22.64 10.34
C GLY A 90 14.87 -22.92 8.84
N ARG A 91 15.20 -21.91 8.01
CA ARG A 91 15.38 -22.10 6.56
C ARG A 91 16.72 -22.72 6.18
N ARG A 92 17.72 -22.72 7.07
CA ARG A 92 19.06 -23.22 6.77
C ARG A 92 19.20 -24.69 7.20
N ARG A 93 19.82 -25.50 6.34
CA ARG A 93 20.25 -26.86 6.72
C ARG A 93 21.54 -26.78 7.54
N LEU A 94 21.40 -26.54 8.83
CA LEU A 94 22.50 -26.49 9.78
C LEU A 94 22.73 -27.86 10.42
N ARG A 95 23.98 -28.16 10.78
CA ARG A 95 24.30 -29.32 11.62
C ARG A 95 23.67 -29.12 13.02
N PRO A 96 23.21 -30.18 13.72
CA PRO A 96 22.55 -30.06 15.02
C PRO A 96 23.33 -29.24 16.05
N ALA A 97 24.65 -29.42 16.11
CA ALA A 97 25.53 -28.67 17.02
C ALA A 97 25.58 -27.16 16.70
N THR A 98 25.53 -26.78 15.43
CA THR A 98 25.53 -25.37 15.00
C THR A 98 24.19 -24.71 15.31
N LEU A 99 23.09 -25.43 15.12
CA LEU A 99 21.75 -24.97 15.46
C LEU A 99 21.65 -24.69 16.97
N ALA A 100 22.08 -25.64 17.80
CA ALA A 100 22.07 -25.47 19.27
C ALA A 100 22.94 -24.29 19.73
N LEU A 101 24.09 -24.07 19.09
CA LEU A 101 24.94 -22.90 19.37
C LEU A 101 24.23 -21.59 19.01
N TYR A 102 23.60 -21.53 17.84
CA TYR A 102 22.91 -20.31 17.37
C TYR A 102 21.69 -19.98 18.23
N GLU A 103 20.90 -20.98 18.62
CA GLU A 103 19.79 -20.81 19.56
C GLU A 103 20.26 -20.32 20.92
N LYS A 104 21.37 -20.88 21.44
CA LYS A 104 21.97 -20.43 22.70
C LYS A 104 22.42 -18.97 22.63
N LEU A 105 23.07 -18.56 21.54
CA LEU A 105 23.54 -17.19 21.34
C LEU A 105 22.37 -16.21 21.21
N LEU A 106 21.31 -16.56 20.47
CA LEU A 106 20.10 -15.75 20.39
C LEU A 106 19.49 -15.53 21.78
N ARG A 107 19.37 -16.59 22.57
CA ARG A 107 18.79 -16.55 23.93
C ARG A 107 19.60 -15.71 24.91
N LEU A 108 20.93 -15.81 24.89
CA LEU A 108 21.78 -15.23 25.92
C LEU A 108 22.33 -13.83 25.58
N ALA A 109 22.50 -13.51 24.30
CA ALA A 109 23.18 -12.28 23.88
C ALA A 109 22.31 -11.33 23.06
N ILE A 110 21.22 -11.80 22.45
CA ILE A 110 20.40 -10.98 21.54
C ILE A 110 19.03 -10.68 22.16
N HIS A 111 18.32 -11.68 22.67
CA HIS A 111 17.01 -11.48 23.30
C HIS A 111 16.99 -10.61 24.58
N PRO A 112 17.99 -10.64 25.49
CA PRO A 112 17.90 -9.83 26.71
C PRO A 112 18.05 -8.32 26.47
N ASP A 113 18.69 -7.93 25.36
CA ASP A 113 18.99 -6.53 25.04
C ASP A 113 17.96 -5.88 24.10
N LEU A 114 16.99 -6.66 23.61
CA LEU A 114 15.88 -6.18 22.78
C LEU A 114 14.70 -5.83 23.70
N ARG A 115 14.63 -4.57 24.14
CA ARG A 115 13.54 -4.02 24.96
C ARG A 115 12.49 -3.30 24.11
#